data_AF-W4LP41-F1
#
_entry.id   AF-W4LP41-F1
#
_cell.length_a   1.000
_cell.length_b   1.000
_cell.length_c   1.000
_cell.angle_alpha   90.00
_cell.angle_beta   90.00
_cell.angle_gamma   90.00
#
_symmetry.space_group_name_H-M   'P 1'
#
loop_
_entity.id
_entity.type
_entity.pdbx_description
1 polymer ?
#
loop_
_entity_poly.entity_id
_entity_poly.type
_entity_poly.pdbx_seq_one_letter_code
_entity_poly.pdbx_strand_id
1 'polypeptide(L)'
;MRLRRKIIEYVAKTVTDHLLEEEMVGLEGSPENLQTEIARLITEDLMVEDKLNDEVKELLRAHQSEIDQGNVDYSRMFNMVKRKLVHERGLIL
;
A
#
# COMPACT_ATOMS: atom_id res chain seq x y z
N MET A 1 1.26 3.73 -4.92
CA MET A 1 2.26 4.78 -5.29
C MET A 1 3.63 4.27 -4.88
N ARG A 2 4.66 4.31 -5.75
CA ARG A 2 5.96 3.73 -5.36
C ARG A 2 6.76 4.69 -4.49
N LEU A 3 6.77 4.47 -3.17
CA LEU A 3 7.68 5.18 -2.27
C LEU A 3 9.14 4.79 -2.56
N ARG A 4 10.06 5.75 -2.39
CA ARG A 4 11.50 5.48 -2.52
C ARG A 4 11.96 4.71 -1.29
N ARG A 5 12.85 3.73 -1.46
CA ARG A 5 13.44 2.93 -0.36
C ARG A 5 13.95 3.79 0.80
N LYS A 6 14.66 4.89 0.50
CA LYS A 6 15.15 5.85 1.51
C LYS A 6 14.05 6.45 2.38
N ILE A 7 12.84 6.66 1.83
CA ILE A 7 11.71 7.19 2.60
C ILE A 7 11.16 6.10 3.53
N ILE A 8 11.07 4.86 3.04
CA ILE A 8 10.63 3.71 3.85
C ILE A 8 11.59 3.51 5.03
N GLU A 9 12.91 3.52 4.77
CA GLU A 9 13.94 3.40 5.80
C GLU A 9 13.87 4.52 6.82
N TYR A 10 13.64 5.76 6.37
CA TYR A 10 13.49 6.93 7.23
C TYR A 10 12.25 6.81 8.14
N VAL A 11 11.09 6.48 7.55
CA VAL A 11 9.84 6.29 8.31
C VAL A 11 9.99 5.14 9.31
N ALA A 12 10.57 4.01 8.89
CA ALA A 12 10.79 2.87 9.76
C ALA A 12 11.69 3.25 10.95
N LYS A 13 12.74 4.05 10.72
CA LYS A 13 13.59 4.56 11.79
C LYS A 13 12.80 5.44 12.75
N THR A 14 12.10 6.46 12.25
CA THR A 14 11.32 7.38 13.08
C THR A 14 10.27 6.65 13.92
N VAL A 15 9.58 5.65 13.35
CA VAL A 15 8.63 4.83 14.11
C VAL A 15 9.34 4.01 15.19
N THR A 16 10.49 3.40 14.86
CA THR A 16 11.29 2.62 15.83
C THR A 16 11.75 3.50 17.00
N ASP A 17 12.30 4.68 16.70
CA ASP A 17 12.79 5.63 17.70
C ASP A 17 11.65 6.03 18.64
N HIS A 18 10.48 6.42 18.12
CA HIS A 18 9.33 6.78 18.95
C HIS A 18 8.77 5.63 19.80
N LEU A 19 8.73 4.40 19.26
CA LEU A 19 8.26 3.24 20.02
C LEU A 19 9.16 2.93 21.22
N LEU A 20 10.46 3.16 21.07
CA LEU A 20 11.44 2.95 22.13
C LEU A 20 11.47 4.11 23.14
N GLU A 21 11.42 5.36 22.66
CA GLU A 21 11.41 6.56 23.52
C GLU A 21 10.20 6.60 24.45
N GLU A 22 9.03 6.19 23.96
CA GLU A 22 7.78 6.17 24.72
C GLU A 22 7.57 4.86 25.51
N GLU A 23 8.57 3.97 25.53
CA GLU A 23 8.53 2.64 26.19
C GLU A 23 7.29 1.80 25.81
N MET A 24 6.76 1.98 24.60
CA MET A 24 5.57 1.28 24.10
C MET A 24 5.85 -0.19 23.76
N VAL A 25 7.11 -0.57 23.62
CA VAL A 25 7.55 -1.93 23.27
C VAL A 25 8.71 -2.39 24.15
N GLY A 26 8.65 -3.64 24.61
CA GLY A 26 9.80 -4.32 25.19
C GLY A 26 10.67 -4.89 24.09
N LEU A 27 11.89 -4.39 23.94
CA LEU A 27 12.80 -4.85 22.89
C LEU A 27 13.65 -6.03 23.38
N GLU A 28 13.43 -7.21 22.80
CA GLU A 28 14.34 -8.34 22.92
C GLU A 28 15.28 -8.38 21.70
N GLY A 29 16.48 -7.82 21.83
CA GLY A 29 17.47 -7.78 20.75
C GLY A 29 17.91 -6.35 20.39
N SER A 30 18.26 -6.13 19.12
CA SER A 30 18.79 -4.84 18.66
C SER A 30 17.69 -3.97 18.00
N PRO A 31 17.72 -2.64 18.18
CA PRO A 31 16.75 -1.73 17.56
C PRO A 31 16.72 -1.82 16.03
N GLU A 32 17.86 -2.16 15.42
CA GLU A 32 18.01 -2.31 13.97
C GLU A 32 17.17 -3.45 13.42
N ASN A 33 16.94 -4.51 14.20
CA ASN A 33 16.06 -5.61 13.81
C ASN A 33 14.60 -5.13 13.75
N LEU A 34 14.16 -4.37 14.75
CA LEU A 34 12.82 -3.79 14.79
C LEU A 34 12.60 -2.82 13.61
N GLN A 35 13.59 -1.96 13.35
CA GLN A 35 13.55 -1.06 12.19
C GLN A 35 13.44 -1.84 10.87
N THR A 36 14.21 -2.92 10.71
CA THR A 36 14.19 -3.76 9.52
C THR A 36 12.82 -4.40 9.32
N GLU A 37 12.22 -4.92 10.38
CA GLU A 37 10.88 -5.51 10.33
C GLU A 37 9.80 -4.47 9.99
N ILE A 38 9.87 -3.27 10.58
CA ILE A 38 8.94 -2.17 10.23
C ILE A 38 9.09 -1.78 8.75
N ALA A 39 10.31 -1.65 8.25
CA ALA A 39 10.56 -1.35 6.84
C ALA A 39 10.02 -2.45 5.91
N ARG A 40 10.16 -3.72 6.31
CA ARG A 40 9.60 -4.88 5.60
C ARG A 40 8.09 -4.83 5.56
N LEU A 41 7.43 -4.60 6.69
CA LEU A 41 5.97 -4.50 6.79
C LEU A 41 5.41 -3.37 5.92
N ILE A 42 6.03 -2.17 5.96
CA ILE A 42 5.64 -1.05 5.09
C ILE A 42 5.77 -1.44 3.62
N THR A 43 6.86 -2.14 3.26
CA THR A 43 7.09 -2.56 1.87
C THR A 43 6.06 -3.59 1.42
N GLU A 44 5.76 -4.58 2.26
CA GLU A 44 4.77 -5.62 1.99
C GLU A 44 3.38 -5.01 1.77
N ASP A 45 2.98 -4.04 2.60
CA ASP A 45 1.70 -3.34 2.48
C ASP A 45 1.60 -2.54 1.17
N LEU A 46 2.63 -1.76 0.82
CA LEU A 46 2.69 -1.04 -0.44
C LEU A 46 2.63 -1.98 -1.66
N MET A 47 3.22 -3.18 -1.56
CA MET A 47 3.14 -4.18 -2.64
C MET A 47 1.74 -4.75 -2.82
N VAL A 48 0.95 -4.86 -1.75
CA VAL A 48 -0.46 -5.25 -1.84
C VAL A 48 -1.24 -4.18 -2.60
N GLU A 49 -1.03 -2.90 -2.28
CA GLU A 49 -1.67 -1.79 -3.00
C GLU A 49 -1.28 -1.76 -4.48
N ASP A 50 0.01 -1.93 -4.81
CA ASP A 50 0.48 -1.92 -6.20
C ASP A 50 -0.12 -3.09 -7.00
N LYS A 51 -0.19 -4.30 -6.43
CA LYS A 51 -0.87 -5.45 -7.06
C LYS A 51 -2.34 -5.18 -7.32
N LEU A 52 -3.04 -4.61 -6.33
CA LEU A 52 -4.45 -4.23 -6.46
C LEU A 52 -4.64 -3.22 -7.60
N ASN A 53 -3.78 -2.20 -7.67
CA ASN A 53 -3.84 -1.18 -8.72
C ASN A 53 -3.65 -1.77 -10.12
N ASP A 54 -2.71 -2.71 -10.28
CA ASP A 54 -2.47 -3.35 -11.56
C ASP A 54 -3.63 -4.27 -11.98
N GLU A 55 -4.22 -5.00 -11.03
CA GLU A 55 -5.42 -5.80 -11.29
C GLU A 55 -6.61 -4.94 -11.73
N VAL A 56 -6.84 -3.79 -11.07
CA VAL A 56 -7.89 -2.86 -11.49
C VAL A 56 -7.67 -2.37 -12.92
N LYS A 57 -6.41 -2.09 -13.31
CA LYS A 57 -6.09 -1.70 -14.69
C LYS A 57 -6.38 -2.82 -15.67
N GLU A 58 -6.01 -4.06 -15.38
CA GLU A 58 -6.28 -5.21 -16.26
C GLU A 58 -7.79 -5.44 -16.42
N LEU A 59 -8.58 -5.33 -15.34
CA LEU A 59 -10.04 -5.41 -15.41
C LEU A 59 -10.62 -4.31 -16.31
N LEU A 60 -10.16 -3.07 -16.17
CA LEU A 60 -10.66 -1.98 -16.99
C LEU A 60 -10.22 -2.07 -18.45
N ARG A 61 -9.01 -2.59 -18.72
CA ARG A 61 -8.53 -2.82 -20.10
C ARG A 61 -9.43 -3.76 -20.88
N ALA A 62 -9.98 -4.79 -20.22
CA ALA A 62 -10.93 -5.70 -20.85
C ALA A 62 -12.22 -5.01 -21.32
N HIS A 63 -12.57 -3.86 -20.73
CA HIS A 63 -13.78 -3.08 -21.03
C HIS A 63 -13.47 -1.72 -21.70
N GLN A 64 -12.25 -1.51 -22.19
CA GLN A 64 -11.81 -0.20 -22.71
C GLN A 64 -12.71 0.32 -23.84
N SER A 65 -13.12 -0.56 -24.78
CA SER A 65 -13.99 -0.16 -25.89
C SER A 65 -15.38 0.31 -25.46
N GLU A 66 -15.92 -0.25 -24.38
CA GLU A 66 -17.22 0.16 -23.81
C GLU A 66 -17.09 1.49 -23.05
N ILE A 67 -15.97 1.68 -22.33
CA ILE A 67 -15.65 2.92 -21.61
C ILE A 67 -15.52 4.09 -22.60
N ASP A 68 -14.82 3.87 -23.71
CA ASP A 68 -14.59 4.87 -24.75
C ASP A 68 -15.91 5.23 -25.48
N GLN A 69 -16.76 4.24 -25.76
CA GLN A 69 -18.07 4.46 -26.38
C GLN A 69 -19.07 5.15 -25.45
N GLY A 70 -19.01 4.86 -24.15
CA GLY A 70 -19.91 5.42 -23.15
C GLY A 70 -19.52 6.81 -22.64
N ASN A 71 -18.40 7.38 -23.10
CA ASN A 71 -17.82 8.64 -22.60
C ASN A 71 -17.67 8.65 -21.06
N VAL A 72 -17.31 7.49 -20.50
CA VAL A 72 -17.22 7.29 -19.05
C VAL A 72 -15.84 7.71 -18.55
N ASP A 73 -15.80 8.44 -17.43
CA ASP A 73 -14.55 8.85 -16.80
C ASP A 73 -13.80 7.62 -16.23
N TYR A 74 -12.69 7.27 -16.87
CA TYR A 74 -11.80 6.18 -16.47
C TYR A 74 -11.33 6.30 -15.02
N SER A 75 -11.01 7.52 -14.55
CA SER A 75 -10.53 7.75 -13.19
C SER A 75 -11.62 7.40 -12.16
N ARG A 76 -12.87 7.75 -12.47
CA ARG A 76 -14.02 7.40 -11.64
C ARG A 76 -14.22 5.89 -11.58
N MET A 77 -14.17 5.22 -12.74
CA MET A 77 -14.31 3.76 -12.82
C MET A 77 -13.20 3.03 -12.08
N PHE A 78 -11.95 3.48 -12.23
CA PHE A 78 -10.81 2.96 -11.48
C PHE A 78 -11.04 3.01 -9.98
N ASN A 79 -11.46 4.16 -9.46
CA ASN A 79 -11.73 4.31 -8.03
C ASN A 79 -12.91 3.44 -7.55
N MET A 80 -13.96 3.28 -8.37
CA MET A 80 -15.10 2.42 -8.04
C MET A 80 -14.70 0.93 -7.97
N VAL A 81 -13.98 0.43 -8.98
CA VAL A 81 -13.52 -0.96 -9.03
C VAL A 81 -12.51 -1.23 -7.92
N LYS A 82 -11.57 -0.30 -7.68
CA LYS A 82 -10.61 -0.39 -6.57
C LYS A 82 -11.34 -0.52 -5.23
N ARG A 83 -12.32 0.34 -4.94
CA ARG A 83 -13.12 0.26 -3.69
C ARG A 83 -13.86 -1.06 -3.54
N LYS A 84 -14.44 -1.58 -4.64
CA LYS A 84 -15.14 -2.86 -4.63
C LYS A 84 -14.18 -4.00 -4.25
N LEU A 85 -13.03 -4.08 -4.91
CA LEU A 85 -12.02 -5.12 -4.63
C LEU A 85 -11.45 -5.03 -3.21
N VAL A 86 -11.25 -3.82 -2.70
CA VAL A 86 -10.81 -3.59 -1.30
C VAL A 86 -11.80 -4.19 -0.32
N HIS A 87 -13.10 -3.92 -0.53
CA HIS A 87 -14.16 -4.44 0.34
C HIS A 87 -14.29 -5.97 0.25
N GLU A 88 -14.27 -6.52 -0.96
CA GLU A 88 -14.39 -7.97 -1.19
C GLU A 88 -13.22 -8.77 -0.58
N ARG A 89 -12.04 -8.16 -0.47
CA ARG A 89 -10.83 -8.80 0.05
C ARG A 89 -10.50 -8.41 1.50
N GLY A 90 -11.32 -7.56 2.12
CA GLY A 90 -11.07 -7.06 3.48
C GLY A 90 -9.75 -6.28 3.60
N LEU A 91 -9.31 -5.61 2.53
CA LEU A 91 -8.10 -4.77 2.57
C LEU A 91 -8.41 -3.45 3.28
N ILE A 92 -7.39 -2.88 3.93
CA ILE A 92 -7.43 -1.54 4.51
C ILE A 92 -6.48 -0.68 3.67
N LEU A 93 -6.95 0.47 3.20
CA LEU A 93 -6.19 1.46 2.41
C LEU A 93 -6.21 2.81 3.09
#